data_AF-A0A962HT96-F1
#
_entry.id   AF-A0A962HT96-F1
#
_cell.length_a   1.000
_cell.length_b   1.000
_cell.length_c   1.000
_cell.angle_alpha   90.00
_cell.angle_beta   90.00
_cell.angle_gamma   90.00
#
_symmetry.space_group_name_H-M   'P 1'
#
loop_
_entity.id
_entity.type
_entity.pdbx_description
1 polymer ?
#
loop_
_entity_poly.entity_id
_entity_poly.type
_entity_poly.pdbx_seq_one_letter_code
_entity_poly.pdbx_strand_id
1 'polypeptide(L)'
;MDWKTFAMIFGTVFLAELGDKTQLATMLFAARGTMSPMGVFVAAACALTVASAIGVLAGVWVSRFVDTRYLTLLAGAGFVVIGAWTLWSALKPTT
;
A
#
# COMPACT_ATOMS: atom_id res chain seq x y z
N MET A 1 -4.17 13.76 18.89
CA MET A 1 -4.35 13.39 17.48
C MET A 1 -5.62 14.05 17.00
N ASP A 2 -5.53 14.97 16.04
CA ASP A 2 -6.73 15.52 15.43
C ASP A 2 -7.47 14.39 14.71
N TRP A 3 -8.73 14.16 15.10
CA TRP A 3 -9.59 13.13 14.49
C TRP A 3 -9.67 13.28 12.96
N LYS A 4 -9.56 14.52 12.49
CA LYS A 4 -9.49 14.88 11.07
C LYS A 4 -8.30 14.23 10.36
N THR A 5 -7.11 14.28 10.96
CA THR A 5 -5.89 13.71 10.39
C THR A 5 -5.97 12.19 10.34
N PHE A 6 -6.49 11.56 11.40
CA PHE A 6 -6.71 10.11 11.42
C PHE A 6 -7.66 9.67 10.30
N ALA A 7 -8.83 10.32 10.20
CA ALA A 7 -9.82 10.00 9.17
C ALA A 7 -9.27 10.22 7.75
N MET A 8 -8.47 11.27 7.54
CA MET A 8 -7.83 11.54 6.26
C MET A 8 -6.84 10.44 5.88
N ILE A 9 -5.92 10.07 6.77
CA ILE A 9 -4.92 9.03 6.51
C ILE A 9 -5.60 7.68 6.31
N PHE A 10 -6.55 7.31 7.18
CA PHE A 10 -7.31 6.08 7.02
C PHE A 10 -8.04 6.04 5.68
N GLY A 11 -8.76 7.11 5.34
CA GLY A 11 -9.53 7.20 4.11
C GLY A 11 -8.66 7.11 2.86
N THR A 12 -7.52 7.82 2.82
CA THR A 12 -6.63 7.79 1.66
C THR A 12 -5.94 6.45 1.48
N VAL A 13 -5.42 5.85 2.56
CA VAL A 13 -4.77 4.53 2.52
C VAL A 13 -5.79 3.44 2.20
N PHE A 14 -6.97 3.48 2.82
CA PHE A 14 -8.03 2.53 2.53
C PHE A 14 -8.43 2.55 1.05
N LEU A 15 -8.65 3.75 0.46
CA LEU A 15 -8.95 3.87 -0.96
C LEU A 15 -7.79 3.42 -1.86
N ALA A 16 -6.55 3.71 -1.47
CA ALA A 16 -5.37 3.35 -2.26
C ALA A 16 -5.13 1.83 -2.29
N GLU A 17 -5.46 1.13 -1.21
CA GLU A 17 -5.24 -0.32 -1.07
C GLU A 17 -6.45 -1.16 -1.56
N LEU A 18 -7.60 -0.53 -1.85
CA LEU A 18 -8.80 -1.23 -2.32
C LEU A 18 -8.56 -1.90 -3.69
N GLY A 19 -8.78 -3.21 -3.75
CA GLY A 19 -8.64 -3.99 -4.97
C GLY A 19 -7.21 -4.36 -5.36
N ASP A 20 -6.24 -4.19 -4.45
CA ASP A 20 -4.87 -4.63 -4.70
C ASP A 20 -4.73 -6.17 -4.77
N LYS A 21 -3.64 -6.64 -5.40
CA LYS A 21 -3.24 -8.04 -5.50
C LYS A 21 -3.20 -8.74 -4.15
N THR A 22 -2.85 -8.05 -3.07
CA THR A 22 -2.90 -8.60 -1.70
C THR A 22 -4.33 -8.98 -1.30
N GLN A 23 -5.35 -8.21 -1.69
CA GLN A 23 -6.75 -8.53 -1.43
C GLN A 23 -7.21 -9.76 -2.25
N LEU A 24 -6.80 -9.88 -3.51
CA LEU A 24 -7.07 -11.08 -4.32
C LEU A 24 -6.39 -12.33 -3.73
N ALA A 25 -5.15 -12.21 -3.25
CA ALA A 25 -4.44 -13.31 -2.61
C ALA A 25 -5.12 -13.75 -1.30
N THR A 26 -5.55 -12.81 -0.46
CA THR A 26 -6.27 -13.11 0.78
C THR A 26 -7.63 -13.74 0.53
N MET A 27 -8.38 -13.28 -0.48
CA MET A 27 -9.61 -13.93 -0.94
C MET A 27 -9.35 -15.37 -1.40
N LEU A 28 -8.28 -15.61 -2.16
CA LEU A 28 -7.90 -16.95 -2.60
C LEU A 28 -7.54 -17.86 -1.42
N PHE A 29 -6.80 -17.35 -0.42
CA PHE A 29 -6.49 -18.11 0.79
C PHE A 29 -7.74 -18.46 1.60
N ALA A 30 -8.69 -17.54 1.71
CA ALA A 30 -9.97 -17.81 2.35
C ALA A 30 -10.79 -18.85 1.57
N ALA A 31 -10.79 -18.78 0.23
CA ALA A 31 -11.53 -19.70 -0.63
C ALA A 31 -10.94 -21.13 -0.67
N ARG A 32 -9.62 -21.29 -0.48
CA ARG A 32 -8.95 -22.61 -0.47
C ARG A 32 -9.34 -23.48 0.73
N GLY A 33 -9.91 -22.90 1.79
CA GLY A 33 -10.43 -23.65 2.94
C GLY A 33 -9.38 -24.32 3.83
N THR A 34 -8.08 -24.06 3.62
CA THR A 34 -6.99 -24.62 4.44
C THR A 34 -6.91 -24.00 5.84
N MET A 35 -7.47 -22.80 6.03
CA MET A 35 -7.55 -22.11 7.32
C MET A 35 -8.95 -21.51 7.49
N SER A 36 -9.37 -21.27 8.74
CA SER A 36 -10.64 -20.58 8.99
C SER A 36 -10.61 -19.15 8.41
N PRO A 37 -11.75 -18.60 7.96
CA PRO A 37 -11.80 -17.22 7.45
C PRO A 37 -11.24 -16.20 8.43
N MET A 38 -11.48 -16.41 9.74
CA MET A 38 -10.94 -15.58 10.80
C MET A 38 -9.41 -15.69 10.91
N GLY A 39 -8.85 -16.90 10.73
CA GLY A 39 -7.41 -17.12 10.70
C GLY A 39 -6.73 -16.40 9.53
N VAL A 40 -7.33 -16.46 8.34
CA VAL A 40 -6.84 -15.72 7.16
C VAL A 40 -6.91 -14.21 7.39
N PHE A 41 -8.01 -13.72 7.96
CA PHE A 41 -8.17 -12.30 8.30
C PHE A 41 -7.08 -11.82 9.26
N VAL A 42 -6.86 -12.52 10.37
CA VAL A 42 -5.83 -12.14 11.35
C VAL A 42 -4.44 -12.18 10.73
N ALA A 43 -4.11 -13.22 9.97
CA ALA A 43 -2.81 -13.33 9.31
C ALA A 43 -2.58 -12.18 8.32
N ALA A 44 -3.56 -11.85 7.48
CA ALA A 44 -3.50 -10.75 6.54
C ALA A 44 -3.38 -9.39 7.24
N ALA A 45 -4.18 -9.15 8.29
CA ALA A 45 -4.15 -7.93 9.07
C ALA A 45 -2.80 -7.73 9.77
N CYS A 46 -2.24 -8.80 10.35
CA CYS A 46 -0.90 -8.78 10.95
C CYS A 46 0.16 -8.47 9.89
N ALA A 47 0.11 -9.14 8.73
CA ALA A 47 1.05 -8.90 7.64
C ALA A 47 1.01 -7.43 7.18
N LEU A 48 -0.19 -6.88 6.94
CA LEU A 48 -0.37 -5.49 6.56
C LEU A 48 0.15 -4.54 7.64
N THR A 49 -0.21 -4.77 8.90
CA THR A 49 0.22 -3.94 10.04
C THR A 49 1.74 -3.91 10.17
N VAL A 50 2.40 -5.07 10.06
CA VAL A 50 3.87 -5.16 10.15
C VAL A 50 4.52 -4.48 8.94
N ALA A 51 4.01 -4.68 7.74
CA ALA A 51 4.52 -4.03 6.54
C ALA A 51 4.40 -2.50 6.65
N SER A 52 3.24 -1.98 7.07
CA SER A 52 3.04 -0.54 7.29
C SER A 52 3.96 -0.01 8.40
N ALA A 53 4.13 -0.74 9.50
CA ALA A 53 5.03 -0.35 10.58
C ALA A 53 6.48 -0.23 10.10
N ILE A 54 6.97 -1.21 9.33
CA ILE A 54 8.30 -1.17 8.72
C ILE A 54 8.42 0.05 7.79
N GLY A 55 7.42 0.28 6.94
CA GLY A 55 7.40 1.43 6.02
C GLY A 55 7.46 2.78 6.75
N VAL A 56 6.69 2.95 7.82
CA VAL A 56 6.71 4.18 8.64
C VAL A 56 8.06 4.34 9.33
N LEU A 57 8.61 3.28 9.94
CA LEU A 57 9.91 3.33 10.61
C LEU A 57 11.04 3.67 9.63
N ALA A 58 11.04 3.07 8.45
CA ALA A 58 11.98 3.39 7.38
C ALA A 58 11.84 4.84 6.92
N GLY A 59 10.61 5.31 6.71
CA GLY A 59 10.34 6.71 6.34
C GLY A 59 10.84 7.70 7.39
N VAL A 60 10.61 7.43 8.68
CA VAL A 60 11.13 8.24 9.80
C VAL A 60 12.66 8.19 9.88
N TRP A 61 13.28 7.06 9.54
CA TRP A 61 14.74 6.95 9.53
C TRP A 61 15.35 7.75 8.39
N VAL A 62 14.81 7.63 7.17
CA VAL A 62 15.28 8.36 5.98
C VAL A 62 15.08 9.87 6.13
N SER A 63 13.99 10.33 6.75
CA SER A 63 13.74 11.76 6.96
C SER A 63 14.75 12.44 7.90
N ARG A 64 15.57 11.68 8.62
CA ARG A 64 16.70 12.22 9.40
C ARG A 64 17.90 12.62 8.53
N PHE A 65 18.01 12.03 7.34
CA PHE A 65 19.14 12.26 6.42
C PHE A 65 18.75 13.13 5.22
N VAL A 66 17.46 13.15 4.86
CA VAL A 66 16.94 13.84 3.68
C VAL A 66 15.80 14.76 4.09
N ASP A 67 15.82 16.02 3.63
CA ASP A 67 14.73 16.97 3.84
C ASP A 67 13.43 16.41 3.26
N THR A 68 12.35 16.49 4.04
CA THR A 68 10.99 16.08 3.68
C THR A 68 10.55 16.61 2.32
N ARG A 69 10.99 17.81 1.92
CA ARG A 69 10.67 18.39 0.59
C ARG A 69 11.16 17.49 -0.55
N TYR A 70 12.38 16.99 -0.47
CA TYR A 70 12.93 16.09 -1.48
C TYR A 70 12.24 14.73 -1.45
N LEU A 71 11.90 14.23 -0.26
CA LEU A 71 11.14 12.96 -0.12
C LEU A 71 9.77 13.05 -0.79
N THR A 72 9.03 14.13 -0.56
CA THR A 72 7.72 14.35 -1.20
C THR A 72 7.86 14.48 -2.72
N LEU A 73 8.86 15.21 -3.21
CA LEU A 73 9.10 15.37 -4.65
C LEU A 73 9.45 14.02 -5.31
N LEU A 74 10.35 13.25 -4.71
CA LEU A 74 10.76 11.94 -5.21
C LEU A 74 9.60 10.94 -5.21
N ALA A 75 8.82 10.89 -4.14
CA ALA A 75 7.64 10.03 -4.07
C ALA A 75 6.61 10.41 -5.16
N GLY A 76 6.29 11.69 -5.30
CA GLY A 76 5.37 12.18 -6.33
C GLY A 76 5.86 11.89 -7.76
N ALA A 77 7.13 12.17 -8.04
CA ALA A 77 7.74 11.85 -9.34
C ALA A 77 7.70 10.35 -9.62
N GLY A 78 8.01 9.51 -8.63
CA GLY A 78 7.90 8.06 -8.74
C GLY A 78 6.49 7.59 -9.08
N PHE A 79 5.46 8.12 -8.41
CA PHE A 79 4.06 7.83 -8.72
C PHE A 79 3.70 8.19 -10.17
N VAL A 80 4.12 9.36 -10.65
CA VAL A 80 3.87 9.79 -12.04
C VAL A 80 4.57 8.87 -13.04
N VAL A 81 5.83 8.52 -12.79
CA VAL A 81 6.61 7.62 -13.66
C VAL A 81 5.98 6.23 -13.71
N ILE A 82 5.65 5.65 -12.56
CA ILE A 82 5.01 4.33 -12.49
C ILE A 82 3.63 4.36 -13.15
N GLY A 83 2.84 5.42 -12.90
CA GLY A 83 1.53 5.60 -13.52
C GLY A 83 1.61 5.70 -15.03
N ALA A 84 2.52 6.52 -15.55
CA ALA A 84 2.76 6.67 -16.99
C ALA A 84 3.25 5.35 -17.62
N TRP A 85 4.17 4.64 -16.95
CA TRP A 85 4.66 3.35 -17.42
C TRP A 85 3.57 2.28 -17.43
N THR A 86 2.71 2.26 -16.41
CA THR A 86 1.57 1.33 -16.33
C THR A 86 0.56 1.61 -17.43
N LEU A 87 0.24 2.89 -17.67
CA LEU A 87 -0.65 3.31 -18.74
C LEU A 87 -0.08 2.95 -20.12
N TRP A 88 1.20 3.24 -20.35
CA TRP A 88 1.87 2.86 -21.60
C TRP A 88 1.86 1.34 -21.82
N SER A 89 2.12 0.56 -20.76
CA SER A 89 2.11 -0.90 -20.83
C SER A 89 0.71 -1.45 -21.09
N ALA A 90 -0.34 -0.82 -20.58
CA ALA A 90 -1.72 -1.18 -20.85
C ALA A 90 -2.18 -0.79 -22.27
N LEU A 91 -1.65 0.29 -22.83
CA LEU A 91 -1.97 0.77 -24.17
C LEU A 91 -1.16 0.09 -25.28
N LYS A 92 -0.01 -0.51 -24.95
CA LYS A 92 0.78 -1.28 -25.91
C LYS A 92 -0.03 -2.52 -26.32
N PRO A 93 -0.36 -2.70 -27.62
CA PRO A 93 -1.04 -3.91 -28.05
C PRO A 93 -0.13 -5.10 -27.75
N THR A 94 -0.60 -6.00 -26.91
CA THR A 94 -0.01 -7.32 -26.73
C THR A 94 -0.28 -8.12 -27.99
N THR A 95 0.66 -8.10 -28.94
CA THR A 95 0.74 -9.13 -30.00
C THR A 95 1.11 -10.47 -29.40
#